data_AF-A0A7W1YZ93-F1
#
_entry.id   AF-A0A7W1YZ93-F1
#
_cell.length_a   1.000
_cell.length_b   1.000
_cell.length_c   1.000
_cell.angle_alpha   90.00
_cell.angle_beta   90.00
_cell.angle_gamma   90.00
#
_symmetry.space_group_name_H-M   'P 1'
#
loop_
_entity.id
_entity.type
_entity.pdbx_description
1 polymer ?
#
loop_
_entity_poly.entity_id
_entity_poly.type
_entity_poly.pdbx_seq_one_letter_code
_entity_poly.pdbx_strand_id
1 'polypeptide(L)'
;MVAAYNTSDKEKTCRLFEGGRNTATFQVPPRRLIAWSADKKVPPALLAAVQTLPSPPAIPPPSGPPVLTTIQVEPSAALISDKATQKFVAKGLDQFGKPFAITPAWSVQGKGSVDANGLFTPNGGGNFVEPHSDVIAKANEMEGRAWAAVEESRHPSKIILTPEAPRDLKLAANSKMKFRAEAVDQFKARYLLPVKWTSTGNVSVSPEGEVTAGQPGDAAFTVEAGDQKVTVRVKVLSPDQVNLATLKPVTASSSENGGTEAHQAVDGNDKTRWGSAFSDPQWIMVDLEKTYGLKKVVLNWQNAAAKVYELELSNDGSHWSSAAKVDDGKPGVRTFDLNSVKARYLRVTGTQRTTGYGYSLYEIEAYGTP
;
A
#
# COMPACT_ATOMS: atom_id res chain seq x y z
N MET A 1 5.54 13.85 33.58
CA MET A 1 4.16 13.37 33.32
C MET A 1 4.13 12.68 31.98
N VAL A 2 3.86 11.38 31.96
CA VAL A 2 3.57 10.62 30.74
C VAL A 2 2.12 10.16 30.87
N ALA A 3 1.28 10.49 29.90
CA ALA A 3 -0.07 9.94 29.80
C ALA A 3 -0.03 8.72 28.86
N ALA A 4 -0.53 7.58 29.33
CA ALA A 4 -0.74 6.39 28.50
C ALA A 4 -2.24 6.19 28.27
N TYR A 5 -2.61 5.85 27.03
CA TYR A 5 -3.98 5.58 26.62
C TYR A 5 -4.22 4.07 26.43
N ASN A 6 -5.41 3.60 26.81
CA ASN A 6 -5.98 2.33 26.38
C ASN A 6 -6.85 2.60 25.14
N THR A 7 -6.59 1.92 24.01
CA THR A 7 -7.37 2.07 22.76
C THR A 7 -8.45 1.00 22.56
N SER A 8 -8.79 0.23 23.60
CA SER A 8 -9.97 -0.64 23.55
C SER A 8 -11.24 0.22 23.62
N ASP A 9 -12.10 0.09 22.60
CA ASP A 9 -13.42 0.74 22.50
C ASP A 9 -14.39 0.41 23.67
N LYS A 10 -13.96 -0.41 24.64
CA LYS A 10 -14.80 -0.87 25.76
C LYS A 10 -14.50 -0.20 27.10
N GLU A 11 -13.36 0.47 27.28
CA GLU A 11 -13.08 1.20 28.52
C GLU A 11 -12.62 2.64 28.29
N LYS A 12 -13.55 3.57 28.53
CA LYS A 12 -13.37 5.03 28.43
C LYS A 12 -12.60 5.61 29.63
N THR A 13 -11.43 5.06 30.00
CA THR A 13 -10.67 5.56 31.16
C THR A 13 -9.23 5.95 30.80
N CYS A 14 -8.84 7.16 31.20
CA CYS A 14 -7.46 7.64 31.21
C CYS A 14 -6.91 7.59 32.63
N ARG A 15 -5.63 7.22 32.77
CA ARG A 15 -4.92 7.17 34.06
C ARG A 15 -3.70 8.08 34.01
N LEU A 16 -3.53 8.90 35.04
CA LEU A 16 -2.38 9.79 35.21
C LEU A 16 -1.34 9.09 36.08
N PHE A 17 -0.08 9.07 35.63
CA PHE A 17 1.02 8.48 36.39
C PHE A 17 2.06 9.53 36.76
N GLU A 18 2.43 9.54 38.04
CA GLU A 18 3.51 10.35 38.59
C GLU A 18 4.43 9.44 39.42
N GLY A 19 5.72 9.39 39.08
CA GLY A 19 6.68 8.48 39.73
C GLY A 19 6.29 6.99 39.68
N GLY A 20 5.54 6.56 38.65
CA GLY A 20 5.05 5.18 38.51
C GLY A 20 3.79 4.84 39.32
N ARG A 21 3.24 5.77 40.10
CA ARG A 21 1.96 5.59 40.82
C ARG A 21 0.82 6.20 40.02
N ASN A 22 -0.31 5.50 39.96
CA ASN A 22 -1.56 6.04 39.40
C ASN A 22 -2.12 7.08 40.39
N THR A 23 -2.11 8.34 40.01
CA THR A 23 -2.54 9.44 40.88
C THR A 23 -3.97 9.92 40.58
N ALA A 24 -4.52 9.60 39.41
CA ALA A 24 -5.91 9.95 39.06
C ALA A 24 -6.44 9.11 37.88
N THR A 25 -7.74 8.83 37.89
CA THR A 25 -8.46 8.16 36.80
C THR A 25 -9.66 9.02 36.36
N PHE A 26 -9.83 9.23 35.05
CA PHE A 26 -10.92 10.05 34.50
C PHE A 26 -11.53 9.47 33.22
N GLN A 27 -12.79 9.81 32.96
CA GLN A 27 -13.55 9.39 31.77
C GLN A 27 -13.46 10.44 30.67
N VAL A 28 -13.21 10.01 29.42
CA VAL A 28 -13.10 10.92 28.26
C VAL A 28 -13.95 10.46 27.07
N PRO A 29 -14.50 11.41 26.26
CA PRO A 29 -15.29 11.09 25.08
C PRO A 29 -14.40 10.62 23.91
N PRO A 30 -14.98 9.86 22.95
CA PRO A 30 -14.21 9.19 21.89
C PRO A 30 -13.81 10.16 20.78
N ARG A 31 -12.58 10.70 20.83
CA ARG A 31 -11.87 11.24 19.64
C ARG A 31 -10.36 11.00 19.73
N ARG A 32 -9.77 10.60 18.60
CA ARG A 32 -8.33 10.36 18.40
C ARG A 32 -7.50 11.59 18.77
N LEU A 33 -6.58 11.46 19.72
CA LEU A 33 -5.49 12.41 19.93
C LEU A 33 -4.18 11.68 20.24
N ILE A 34 -3.12 12.07 19.53
CA ILE A 34 -1.76 11.56 19.62
C ILE A 34 -1.02 12.42 20.66
N ALA A 35 -0.37 11.78 21.63
CA ALA A 35 0.63 12.26 22.61
C ALA A 35 0.71 13.76 22.98
N TRP A 36 0.86 14.04 24.29
CA TRP A 36 1.22 15.37 24.79
C TRP A 36 2.62 15.39 25.40
N SER A 37 3.47 16.32 24.93
CA SER A 37 4.63 16.83 25.67
C SER A 37 4.23 18.08 26.46
N ALA A 38 5.08 18.47 27.41
CA ALA A 38 4.84 19.50 28.43
C ALA A 38 4.53 20.94 27.93
N ASP A 39 4.39 21.19 26.62
CA ASP A 39 4.35 22.53 26.03
C ASP A 39 2.99 23.00 25.48
N LYS A 40 1.87 22.34 25.81
CA LYS A 40 0.53 22.90 25.55
C LYS A 40 -0.35 22.88 26.80
N LYS A 41 -1.37 23.76 26.82
CA LYS A 41 -2.18 24.15 28.00
C LYS A 41 -3.19 23.09 28.45
N VAL A 42 -2.94 22.44 29.59
CA VAL A 42 -3.91 21.56 30.27
C VAL A 42 -5.29 22.23 30.34
N PRO A 43 -6.41 21.53 30.05
CA PRO A 43 -7.74 22.10 30.14
C PRO A 43 -7.98 22.72 31.54
N PRO A 44 -8.41 24.00 31.64
CA PRO A 44 -8.57 24.69 32.92
C PRO A 44 -9.48 23.95 33.92
N ALA A 45 -10.49 23.23 33.43
CA ALA A 45 -11.39 22.43 34.25
C ALA A 45 -10.70 21.26 34.96
N LEU A 46 -9.65 20.68 34.37
CA LEU A 46 -8.83 19.63 34.99
C LEU A 46 -7.91 20.22 36.07
N LEU A 47 -7.38 21.42 35.84
CA LEU A 47 -6.57 22.13 36.82
C LEU A 47 -7.39 22.52 38.06
N ALA A 48 -8.64 22.96 37.85
CA ALA A 48 -9.54 23.38 38.91
C ALA A 48 -10.03 22.22 39.80
N ALA A 49 -10.23 21.02 39.24
CA ALA A 49 -10.66 19.85 40.00
C ALA A 49 -9.56 19.26 40.91
N VAL A 50 -8.28 19.49 40.57
CA VAL A 50 -7.13 19.06 41.39
C VAL A 50 -6.91 19.99 42.59
N GLN A 51 -7.33 21.26 42.49
CA GLN A 51 -7.08 22.29 43.51
C GLN A 51 -8.09 22.29 44.67
N THR A 52 -9.20 21.55 44.58
CA THR A 52 -10.26 21.54 45.62
C THR A 52 -10.19 20.35 46.56
N LEU A 53 -9.23 19.45 46.38
CA LEU A 53 -9.02 18.35 47.32
C LEU A 53 -8.30 18.86 48.58
N PRO A 54 -8.79 18.54 49.79
CA PRO A 54 -8.06 18.84 51.01
C PRO A 54 -6.68 18.21 50.92
N SER A 55 -5.65 19.00 51.23
CA SER A 55 -4.28 18.49 51.30
C SER A 55 -4.26 17.31 52.28
N PRO A 56 -3.83 16.11 51.85
CA PRO A 56 -3.70 15.00 52.78
C PRO A 56 -2.78 15.43 53.93
N PRO A 57 -3.02 14.96 55.17
CA PRO A 57 -2.16 15.28 56.29
C PRO A 57 -0.70 15.00 55.91
N ALA A 58 0.17 15.96 56.22
CA ALA A 58 1.59 15.85 55.91
C ALA A 58 2.13 14.57 56.55
N ILE A 59 2.45 13.59 55.72
CA ILE A 59 3.13 12.37 56.16
C ILE A 59 4.48 12.86 56.69
N PRO A 60 4.86 12.52 57.94
CA PRO A 60 6.17 12.89 58.46
C PRO A 60 7.25 12.40 57.49
N PRO A 61 8.33 13.18 57.24
CA PRO A 61 9.40 12.73 56.37
C PRO A 61 9.86 11.36 56.86
N PRO A 62 10.05 10.39 55.95
CA PRO A 62 10.38 9.05 56.37
C PRO A 62 11.67 9.08 57.18
N SER A 63 11.66 8.45 58.35
CA SER A 63 12.79 8.42 59.27
C SER A 63 13.30 6.99 59.42
N GLY A 64 14.61 6.81 59.51
CA GLY A 64 15.25 5.49 59.57
C GLY A 64 16.35 5.30 58.51
N PRO A 65 17.03 4.13 58.51
CA PRO A 65 18.08 3.81 57.55
C PRO A 65 17.53 3.76 56.11
N PRO A 66 18.38 3.92 55.07
CA PRO A 66 17.95 3.81 53.67
C PRO A 66 17.33 2.44 53.37
N VAL A 67 16.14 2.43 52.78
CA VAL A 67 15.37 1.25 52.36
C VAL A 67 14.93 1.44 50.92
N LEU A 68 15.14 0.42 50.09
CA LEU A 68 14.68 0.40 48.71
C LEU A 68 13.17 0.65 48.64
N THR A 69 12.78 1.71 47.94
CA THR A 69 11.39 2.16 47.84
C THR A 69 10.89 2.20 46.40
N THR A 70 11.78 2.25 45.41
CA THR A 70 11.39 2.26 43.99
C THR A 70 12.49 1.64 43.13
N ILE A 71 12.11 0.97 42.04
CA ILE A 71 13.02 0.56 40.97
C ILE A 71 12.59 1.29 39.71
N GLN A 72 13.51 2.03 39.09
CA GLN A 72 13.32 2.66 37.79
C GLN A 72 14.05 1.86 36.72
N VAL A 73 13.39 1.55 35.61
CA VAL A 73 13.99 0.87 34.47
C VAL A 73 14.12 1.87 33.32
N GLU A 74 15.33 2.01 32.79
CA GLU A 74 15.66 2.92 31.69
C GLU A 74 16.19 2.16 30.46
N PRO A 75 15.77 2.50 29.23
CA PRO A 75 14.68 3.44 28.93
C PRO A 75 13.33 2.88 29.42
N SER A 76 12.38 3.74 29.79
CA SER A 76 11.06 3.29 30.27
C SER A 76 10.21 2.68 29.15
N ALA A 77 10.55 2.98 27.88
CA ALA A 77 9.97 2.37 26.70
C ALA A 77 11.01 2.32 25.56
N ALA A 78 10.98 1.27 24.74
CA ALA A 78 11.81 1.12 23.55
C ALA A 78 11.02 0.51 22.38
N LEU A 79 11.26 1.04 21.18
CA LEU A 79 10.84 0.45 19.92
C LEU A 79 12.05 -0.26 19.29
N ILE A 80 11.92 -1.55 19.00
CA ILE A 80 13.04 -2.44 18.68
C ILE A 80 12.74 -3.11 17.34
N SER A 81 13.63 -3.02 16.36
CA SER A 81 13.46 -3.74 15.09
C SER A 81 13.48 -5.25 15.30
N ASP A 82 12.76 -6.00 14.47
CA ASP A 82 12.78 -7.46 14.51
C ASP A 82 14.24 -7.99 14.52
N LYS A 83 14.54 -8.86 15.50
CA LYS A 83 15.87 -9.45 15.79
C LYS A 83 16.94 -8.53 16.39
N ALA A 84 16.67 -7.24 16.60
CA ALA A 84 17.57 -6.36 17.36
C ALA A 84 17.40 -6.56 18.88
N THR A 85 18.42 -6.22 19.67
CA THR A 85 18.38 -6.29 21.14
C THR A 85 18.33 -4.90 21.77
N GLN A 86 17.67 -4.76 22.92
CA GLN A 86 17.62 -3.52 23.70
C GLN A 86 18.16 -3.72 25.10
N LYS A 87 19.08 -2.84 25.53
CA LYS A 87 19.57 -2.83 26.90
C LYS A 87 18.64 -2.02 27.81
N PHE A 88 18.20 -2.63 28.90
CA PHE A 88 17.52 -1.97 30.00
C PHE A 88 18.41 -1.95 31.24
N VAL A 89 18.34 -0.85 31.99
CA VAL A 89 19.12 -0.64 33.22
C VAL A 89 18.15 -0.36 34.36
N ALA A 90 18.25 -1.12 35.44
CA ALA A 90 17.46 -0.92 36.64
C ALA A 90 18.26 -0.10 37.67
N LYS A 91 17.67 0.99 38.17
CA LYS A 91 18.19 1.83 39.24
C LYS A 91 17.28 1.73 40.45
N GLY A 92 17.81 1.26 41.57
CA GLY A 92 17.11 1.28 42.85
C GLY A 92 17.17 2.68 43.46
N LEU A 93 16.07 3.13 44.06
CA LEU A 93 15.99 4.39 44.81
C LEU A 93 15.48 4.11 46.23
N ASP A 94 16.06 4.77 47.21
CA ASP A 94 15.61 4.71 48.60
C ASP A 94 14.38 5.61 48.85
N GLN A 95 13.89 5.65 50.10
CA GLN A 95 12.74 6.47 50.50
C GLN A 95 12.98 7.98 50.36
N PHE A 96 14.23 8.40 50.18
CA PHE A 96 14.65 9.80 49.98
C PHE A 96 14.91 10.11 48.50
N GLY A 97 14.70 9.15 47.60
CA GLY A 97 14.96 9.27 46.17
C GLY A 97 16.46 9.21 45.82
N LYS A 98 17.32 8.76 46.73
CA LYS A 98 18.76 8.59 46.47
C LYS A 98 19.05 7.21 45.88
N PRO A 99 20.13 7.06 45.08
CA PRO A 99 20.53 5.77 44.55
C PRO A 99 20.74 4.73 45.64
N PHE A 100 20.10 3.58 45.47
CA PHE A 100 20.20 2.41 46.35
C PHE A 100 20.69 1.22 45.52
N ALA A 101 21.75 0.55 45.99
CA ALA A 101 22.34 -0.58 45.28
C ALA A 101 21.37 -1.77 45.23
N ILE A 102 21.17 -2.34 44.04
CA ILE A 102 20.30 -3.49 43.83
C ILE A 102 21.00 -4.51 42.92
N THR A 103 20.67 -5.79 43.09
CA THR A 103 20.95 -6.84 42.11
C THR A 103 19.61 -7.26 41.51
N PRO A 104 19.19 -6.67 40.37
CA PRO A 104 17.87 -6.91 39.82
C PRO A 104 17.74 -8.33 39.27
N ALA A 105 16.66 -9.01 39.63
CA ALA A 105 16.19 -10.20 38.93
C ALA A 105 15.32 -9.75 37.74
N TRP A 106 15.76 -10.08 36.53
CA TRP A 106 15.06 -9.70 35.30
C TRP A 106 14.07 -10.77 34.85
N SER A 107 12.89 -10.34 34.39
CA SER A 107 11.92 -11.20 33.71
C SER A 107 11.18 -10.45 32.61
N VAL A 108 10.54 -11.20 31.71
CA VAL A 108 9.70 -10.64 30.65
C VAL A 108 8.29 -11.21 30.77
N GLN A 109 7.30 -10.34 30.68
CA GLN A 109 5.91 -10.72 30.48
C GLN A 109 5.52 -10.28 29.06
N GLY A 110 5.46 -11.23 28.11
CA GLY A 110 5.22 -10.95 26.70
C GLY A 110 6.06 -11.84 25.77
N LYS A 111 6.35 -11.35 24.56
CA LYS A 111 7.15 -12.04 23.55
C LYS A 111 8.62 -11.62 23.63
N GLY A 112 9.47 -12.49 24.17
CA GLY A 112 10.92 -12.28 24.18
C GLY A 112 11.59 -12.91 25.39
N SER A 113 12.84 -12.54 25.58
CA SER A 113 13.66 -12.95 26.73
C SER A 113 14.54 -11.77 27.17
N VAL A 114 14.93 -11.75 28.44
CA VAL A 114 15.89 -10.78 28.98
C VAL A 114 16.98 -11.55 29.72
N ASP A 115 18.23 -11.19 29.48
CA ASP A 115 19.36 -11.79 30.19
C ASP A 115 19.55 -11.21 31.61
N ALA A 116 20.45 -11.80 32.39
CA ALA A 116 20.75 -11.34 33.76
C ALA A 116 21.31 -9.90 33.81
N ASN A 117 21.80 -9.38 32.68
CA ASN A 117 22.31 -8.03 32.58
C ASN A 117 21.24 -7.03 32.11
N GLY A 118 19.99 -7.44 31.86
CA GLY A 118 18.93 -6.57 31.35
C GLY A 118 18.96 -6.37 29.84
N LEU A 119 19.65 -7.22 29.07
CA LEU A 119 19.58 -7.20 27.61
C LEU A 119 18.36 -7.98 27.13
N PHE A 120 17.37 -7.26 26.61
CA PHE A 120 16.14 -7.82 26.05
C PHE A 120 16.33 -8.22 24.59
N THR A 121 15.89 -9.43 24.24
CA THR A 121 15.83 -9.96 22.88
C THR A 121 14.38 -10.34 22.54
N PRO A 122 13.75 -9.70 21.55
CA PRO A 122 12.38 -10.02 21.14
C PRO A 122 12.28 -11.39 20.48
N ASN A 123 11.13 -12.06 20.63
CA ASN A 123 10.83 -13.33 19.96
C ASN A 123 9.51 -13.21 19.16
N GLY A 124 9.60 -12.52 18.03
CA GLY A 124 8.50 -12.31 17.07
C GLY A 124 7.90 -10.90 17.08
N GLY A 125 7.49 -10.44 15.90
CA GLY A 125 6.66 -9.25 15.70
C GLY A 125 5.17 -9.54 15.92
N GLY A 126 4.39 -8.48 16.10
CA GLY A 126 2.94 -8.52 16.11
C GLY A 126 2.42 -7.14 15.77
N ASN A 127 1.21 -7.07 15.20
CA ASN A 127 0.51 -5.81 14.94
C ASN A 127 0.71 -4.84 16.12
N PHE A 128 0.82 -3.54 15.82
CA PHE A 128 0.95 -2.42 16.76
C PHE A 128 -0.19 -2.32 17.81
N VAL A 129 -1.00 -3.37 17.96
CA VAL A 129 -2.24 -3.46 18.72
C VAL A 129 -2.20 -4.62 19.74
N GLU A 130 -1.01 -5.13 20.10
CA GLU A 130 -0.69 -6.16 21.13
C GLU A 130 0.06 -7.37 20.56
N PRO A 131 1.01 -7.97 21.31
CA PRO A 131 1.38 -7.67 22.70
C PRO A 131 2.72 -6.94 22.80
N HIS A 132 2.73 -5.78 23.48
CA HIS A 132 3.96 -5.22 24.03
C HIS A 132 4.53 -6.19 25.08
N SER A 133 5.86 -6.25 25.19
CA SER A 133 6.51 -7.02 26.25
C SER A 133 6.89 -6.12 27.41
N ASP A 134 6.48 -6.49 28.62
CA ASP A 134 6.93 -5.84 29.84
C ASP A 134 8.27 -6.43 30.25
N VAL A 135 9.31 -5.59 30.29
CA VAL A 135 10.62 -5.93 30.86
C VAL A 135 10.61 -5.51 32.32
N ILE A 136 10.76 -6.50 33.20
CA ILE A 136 10.52 -6.34 34.63
C ILE A 136 11.83 -6.55 35.37
N ALA A 137 12.19 -5.61 36.25
CA ALA A 137 13.29 -5.72 37.19
C ALA A 137 12.74 -5.81 38.61
N LYS A 138 13.04 -6.90 39.32
CA LYS A 138 12.64 -7.11 40.72
C LYS A 138 13.85 -7.08 41.64
N ALA A 139 13.71 -6.41 42.78
CA ALA A 139 14.64 -6.51 43.89
C ALA A 139 13.86 -6.34 45.19
N ASN A 140 14.03 -7.28 46.13
CA ASN A 140 13.18 -7.40 47.31
C ASN A 140 11.69 -7.49 46.91
N GLU A 141 10.83 -6.70 47.56
CA GLU A 141 9.39 -6.61 47.25
C GLU A 141 9.08 -5.56 46.17
N MET A 142 10.10 -4.86 45.64
CA MET A 142 9.93 -3.80 44.68
C MET A 142 10.08 -4.30 43.24
N GLU A 143 9.30 -3.71 42.35
CA GLU A 143 9.30 -4.01 40.92
C GLU A 143 9.36 -2.71 40.10
N GLY A 144 10.23 -2.68 39.09
CA GLY A 144 10.26 -1.65 38.06
C GLY A 144 9.92 -2.26 36.71
N ARG A 145 9.20 -1.51 35.86
CA ARG A 145 8.78 -1.96 34.52
C ARG A 145 9.26 -1.03 33.43
N ALA A 146 9.60 -1.59 32.28
CA ALA A 146 9.77 -0.87 31.03
C ALA A 146 9.04 -1.59 29.88
N TRP A 147 8.63 -0.82 28.87
CA TRP A 147 7.92 -1.34 27.70
C TRP A 147 8.87 -1.63 26.54
N ALA A 148 8.73 -2.80 25.93
CA ALA A 148 9.40 -3.15 24.69
C ALA A 148 8.36 -3.46 23.60
N ALA A 149 8.36 -2.65 22.54
CA ALA A 149 7.57 -2.88 21.33
C ALA A 149 8.50 -3.33 20.20
N VAL A 150 8.08 -4.35 19.44
CA VAL A 150 8.84 -4.86 18.30
C VAL A 150 8.25 -4.30 17.02
N GLU A 151 9.06 -3.56 16.26
CA GLU A 151 8.69 -3.15 14.91
C GLU A 151 8.78 -4.37 13.99
N GLU A 152 7.64 -4.79 13.45
CA GLU A 152 7.59 -5.90 12.50
C GLU A 152 8.33 -5.52 11.21
N SER A 153 9.19 -6.43 10.72
CA SER A 153 9.83 -6.24 9.43
C SER A 153 8.75 -6.16 8.32
N ARG A 154 8.93 -5.28 7.34
CA ARG A 154 8.05 -5.26 6.17
C ARG A 154 8.30 -6.50 5.34
N HIS A 155 7.31 -7.37 5.25
CA HIS A 155 7.35 -8.54 4.40
C HIS A 155 6.41 -8.35 3.21
N PRO A 156 6.83 -8.70 1.99
CA PRO A 156 5.98 -8.56 0.83
C PRO A 156 4.76 -9.49 0.98
N SER A 157 3.57 -8.90 0.97
CA SER A 157 2.29 -9.61 0.97
C SER A 157 1.76 -9.85 -0.45
N LYS A 158 2.14 -8.98 -1.40
CA LYS A 158 1.79 -9.06 -2.82
C LYS A 158 2.83 -8.35 -3.68
N ILE A 159 2.98 -8.79 -4.93
CA ILE A 159 3.68 -8.03 -5.98
C ILE A 159 2.64 -7.42 -6.93
N ILE A 160 2.81 -6.14 -7.26
CA ILE A 160 2.05 -5.43 -8.28
C ILE A 160 2.96 -5.21 -9.49
N LEU A 161 2.46 -5.55 -10.68
CA LEU A 161 3.09 -5.19 -11.95
C LEU A 161 2.41 -3.93 -12.50
N THR A 162 3.20 -3.02 -13.07
CA THR A 162 2.72 -1.83 -13.76
C THR A 162 3.39 -1.73 -15.15
N PRO A 163 2.62 -1.72 -16.26
CA PRO A 163 1.16 -1.89 -16.29
C PRO A 163 0.71 -3.26 -15.76
N GLU A 164 -0.55 -3.38 -15.33
CA GLU A 164 -1.08 -4.65 -14.85
C GLU A 164 -1.07 -5.66 -16.00
N ALA A 165 -0.35 -6.77 -15.83
CA ALA A 165 -0.22 -7.76 -16.89
C ALA A 165 -1.47 -8.66 -16.93
N PRO A 166 -2.08 -8.90 -18.10
CA PRO A 166 -3.10 -9.94 -18.24
C PRO A 166 -2.48 -11.31 -17.96
N ARG A 167 -3.32 -12.25 -17.53
CA ARG A 167 -2.88 -13.60 -17.19
C ARG A 167 -2.19 -14.33 -18.37
N ASP A 168 -2.73 -14.12 -19.57
CA ASP A 168 -2.24 -14.68 -20.83
C ASP A 168 -1.88 -13.52 -21.78
N LEU A 169 -0.68 -12.95 -21.58
CA LEU A 169 -0.17 -11.83 -22.35
C LEU A 169 0.23 -12.27 -23.76
N LYS A 170 -0.24 -11.56 -24.80
CA LYS A 170 0.18 -11.80 -26.18
C LYS A 170 1.20 -10.73 -26.60
N LEU A 171 2.36 -11.15 -27.06
CA LEU A 171 3.41 -10.24 -27.55
C LEU A 171 3.77 -10.57 -28.99
N ALA A 172 4.05 -9.52 -29.77
CA ALA A 172 4.57 -9.68 -31.12
C ALA A 172 6.01 -10.20 -31.07
N ALA A 173 6.38 -11.09 -31.97
CA ALA A 173 7.77 -11.52 -32.12
C ALA A 173 8.70 -10.31 -32.30
N ASN A 174 9.86 -10.32 -31.64
CA ASN A 174 10.85 -9.23 -31.62
C ASN A 174 10.36 -7.90 -31.01
N SER A 175 9.25 -7.92 -30.26
CA SER A 175 8.77 -6.76 -29.51
C SER A 175 9.35 -6.70 -28.10
N LYS A 176 9.20 -5.53 -27.47
CA LYS A 176 9.60 -5.27 -26.10
C LYS A 176 8.45 -4.67 -25.32
N MET A 177 8.34 -5.01 -24.04
CA MET A 177 7.36 -4.44 -23.12
C MET A 177 8.00 -4.25 -21.75
N LYS A 178 7.78 -3.09 -21.15
CA LYS A 178 8.34 -2.75 -19.85
C LYS A 178 7.32 -3.00 -18.75
N PHE A 179 7.74 -3.72 -17.71
CA PHE A 179 7.01 -3.84 -16.46
C PHE A 179 7.84 -3.28 -15.31
N ARG A 180 7.18 -2.52 -14.44
CA ARG A 180 7.68 -2.18 -13.10
C ARG A 180 7.05 -3.14 -12.10
N ALA A 181 7.85 -3.64 -11.17
CA ALA A 181 7.35 -4.44 -10.05
C ALA A 181 7.48 -3.63 -8.75
N GLU A 182 6.40 -3.59 -7.97
CA GLU A 182 6.36 -3.01 -6.63
C GLU A 182 5.87 -4.07 -5.64
N ALA A 183 6.44 -4.09 -4.44
CA ALA A 183 5.92 -4.91 -3.36
C ALA A 183 4.88 -4.13 -2.57
N VAL A 184 3.87 -4.83 -2.08
CA VAL A 184 2.92 -4.33 -1.09
C VAL A 184 3.22 -5.05 0.22
N ASP A 185 3.35 -4.33 1.32
CA ASP A 185 3.60 -4.93 2.63
C ASP A 185 2.31 -5.44 3.29
N GLN A 186 2.41 -6.03 4.48
CA GLN A 186 1.26 -6.48 5.25
C GLN A 186 0.30 -5.35 5.66
N PHE A 187 0.77 -4.09 5.63
CA PHE A 187 0.01 -2.89 5.95
C PHE A 187 -0.58 -2.20 4.71
N LYS A 188 -0.51 -2.86 3.54
CA LYS A 188 -0.97 -2.37 2.23
C LYS A 188 -0.17 -1.18 1.70
N ALA A 189 0.99 -0.87 2.27
CA ALA A 189 1.86 0.18 1.75
C ALA A 189 2.72 -0.37 0.60
N ARG A 190 2.82 0.40 -0.49
CA ARG A 190 3.71 0.09 -1.61
C ARG A 190 5.14 0.48 -1.25
N TYR A 191 6.09 -0.35 -1.63
CA TYR A 191 7.50 -0.08 -1.44
C TYR A 191 8.34 -0.82 -2.49
N LEU A 192 9.54 -0.29 -2.74
CA LEU A 192 10.50 -0.87 -3.67
C LEU A 192 11.32 -1.92 -2.94
N LEU A 193 11.20 -3.18 -3.36
CA LEU A 193 12.10 -4.27 -2.98
C LEU A 193 13.00 -4.62 -4.17
N PRO A 194 14.22 -5.15 -3.90
CA PRO A 194 14.94 -5.92 -4.90
C PRO A 194 14.04 -7.06 -5.39
N VAL A 195 13.76 -7.06 -6.69
CA VAL A 195 12.97 -8.10 -7.35
C VAL A 195 13.90 -8.98 -8.16
N LYS A 196 13.60 -10.27 -8.21
CA LYS A 196 14.28 -11.21 -9.08
C LYS A 196 13.39 -11.54 -10.26
N TRP A 197 13.88 -11.25 -11.46
CA TRP A 197 13.22 -11.60 -12.71
C TRP A 197 13.80 -12.89 -13.28
N THR A 198 12.93 -13.78 -13.73
CA THR A 198 13.29 -15.00 -14.45
C THR A 198 12.34 -15.21 -15.63
N SER A 199 12.75 -15.98 -16.62
CA SER A 199 11.94 -16.26 -17.80
C SER A 199 12.16 -17.69 -18.30
N THR A 200 11.17 -18.21 -19.02
CA THR A 200 11.19 -19.51 -19.69
C THR A 200 10.65 -19.39 -21.11
N GLY A 201 11.12 -20.26 -22.01
CA GLY A 201 10.75 -20.22 -23.41
C GLY A 201 11.42 -19.08 -24.19
N ASN A 202 10.76 -18.62 -25.25
CA ASN A 202 11.32 -17.63 -26.18
C ASN A 202 11.12 -16.18 -25.72
N VAL A 203 11.26 -15.91 -24.41
CA VAL A 203 11.27 -14.54 -23.87
C VAL A 203 12.48 -14.35 -22.97
N SER A 204 12.99 -13.13 -22.90
CA SER A 204 13.99 -12.72 -21.91
C SER A 204 13.46 -11.54 -21.12
N VAL A 205 13.91 -11.39 -19.88
CA VAL A 205 13.53 -10.27 -19.01
C VAL A 205 14.77 -9.66 -18.38
N SER A 206 14.92 -8.34 -18.50
CA SER A 206 16.03 -7.61 -17.87
C SER A 206 15.82 -7.45 -16.37
N PRO A 207 16.88 -7.19 -15.56
CA PRO A 207 16.74 -6.88 -14.14
C PRO A 207 15.81 -5.68 -13.85
N GLU A 208 15.69 -4.76 -14.80
CA GLU A 208 14.80 -3.60 -14.71
C GLU A 208 13.36 -3.92 -15.15
N GLY A 209 13.05 -5.17 -15.53
CA GLY A 209 11.71 -5.61 -15.95
C GLY A 209 11.37 -5.33 -17.41
N GLU A 210 12.35 -5.16 -18.30
CA GLU A 210 12.07 -5.13 -19.76
C GLU A 210 11.97 -6.55 -20.31
N VAL A 211 10.77 -6.95 -20.75
CA VAL A 211 10.50 -8.24 -21.39
C VAL A 211 10.71 -8.11 -22.90
N THR A 212 11.58 -8.91 -23.46
CA THR A 212 11.83 -9.00 -24.91
C THR A 212 11.32 -10.33 -25.45
N ALA A 213 10.40 -10.27 -26.42
CA ALA A 213 9.84 -11.43 -27.09
C ALA A 213 10.75 -11.90 -28.23
N GLY A 214 11.05 -13.19 -28.25
CA GLY A 214 11.80 -13.86 -29.31
C GLY A 214 10.89 -14.40 -30.42
N GLN A 215 11.08 -15.67 -30.78
CA GLN A 215 10.30 -16.35 -31.81
C GLN A 215 8.92 -16.79 -31.29
N PRO A 216 7.91 -16.93 -32.19
CA PRO A 216 6.58 -17.42 -31.81
C PRO A 216 6.61 -18.70 -30.99
N GLY A 217 5.75 -18.78 -29.97
CA GLY A 217 5.74 -19.90 -29.03
C GLY A 217 5.15 -19.52 -27.67
N ASP A 218 4.98 -20.53 -26.82
CA ASP A 218 4.60 -20.33 -25.42
C ASP A 218 5.84 -20.04 -24.57
N ALA A 219 5.70 -19.07 -23.67
CA ALA A 219 6.75 -18.60 -22.80
C ALA A 219 6.15 -18.08 -21.48
N ALA A 220 7.01 -17.73 -20.52
CA ALA A 220 6.58 -17.05 -19.31
C ALA A 220 7.71 -16.20 -18.74
N PHE A 221 7.34 -15.19 -17.96
CA PHE A 221 8.27 -14.55 -17.03
C PHE A 221 7.71 -14.58 -15.63
N THR A 222 8.62 -14.58 -14.66
CA THR A 222 8.30 -14.62 -13.25
C THR A 222 9.07 -13.51 -12.55
N VAL A 223 8.38 -12.79 -11.67
CA VAL A 223 8.97 -11.87 -10.71
C VAL A 223 8.81 -12.42 -9.28
N GLU A 224 9.89 -12.37 -8.51
CA GLU A 224 9.94 -12.83 -7.12
C GLU A 224 10.41 -11.68 -6.21
N ALA A 225 9.78 -11.54 -5.05
CA ALA A 225 10.15 -10.59 -4.00
C ALA A 225 9.86 -11.23 -2.63
N GLY A 226 10.91 -11.55 -1.86
CA GLY A 226 10.76 -12.38 -0.66
C GLY A 226 10.10 -13.72 -1.01
N ASP A 227 9.03 -14.07 -0.30
CA ASP A 227 8.25 -15.30 -0.54
C ASP A 227 7.15 -15.12 -1.60
N GLN A 228 6.97 -13.91 -2.14
CA GLN A 228 5.96 -13.63 -3.16
C GLN A 228 6.50 -13.92 -4.56
N LYS A 229 5.62 -14.45 -5.40
CA LYS A 229 5.92 -14.82 -6.79
C LYS A 229 4.73 -14.53 -7.69
N VAL A 230 4.98 -13.81 -8.78
CA VAL A 230 3.99 -13.58 -9.84
C VAL A 230 4.56 -14.12 -11.15
N THR A 231 3.80 -15.01 -11.79
CA THR A 231 4.14 -15.57 -13.11
C THR A 231 3.12 -15.13 -14.13
N VAL A 232 3.61 -14.52 -15.21
CA VAL A 232 2.81 -14.10 -16.37
C VAL A 232 3.10 -15.05 -17.52
N ARG A 233 2.05 -15.65 -18.08
CA ARG A 233 2.18 -16.47 -19.30
C ARG A 233 2.22 -15.55 -20.49
N VAL A 234 3.12 -15.85 -21.42
CA VAL A 234 3.33 -15.08 -22.64
C VAL A 234 3.12 -15.99 -23.83
N LYS A 235 2.21 -15.59 -24.73
CA LYS A 235 2.10 -16.16 -26.06
C LYS A 235 2.79 -15.22 -27.04
N VAL A 236 3.93 -15.64 -27.58
CA VAL A 236 4.60 -14.91 -28.66
C VAL A 236 3.95 -15.31 -29.98
N LEU A 237 3.50 -14.33 -30.75
CA LEU A 237 2.80 -14.52 -32.03
C LEU A 237 3.47 -13.72 -33.14
N SER A 238 3.09 -14.00 -34.39
CA SER A 238 3.46 -13.14 -35.52
C SER A 238 2.93 -11.72 -35.29
N PRO A 239 3.66 -10.66 -35.68
CA PRO A 239 3.28 -9.27 -35.38
C PRO A 239 1.87 -8.87 -35.82
N ASP A 240 1.38 -9.41 -36.93
CA ASP A 240 0.06 -9.14 -37.50
C ASP A 240 -1.10 -9.81 -36.74
N GLN A 241 -0.80 -10.75 -35.83
CA GLN A 241 -1.77 -11.48 -35.02
C GLN A 241 -1.94 -10.92 -33.60
N VAL A 242 -1.20 -9.87 -33.26
CA VAL A 242 -1.17 -9.28 -31.91
C VAL A 242 -1.96 -7.98 -31.89
N ASN A 243 -2.77 -7.80 -30.85
CA ASN A 243 -3.36 -6.52 -30.55
C ASN A 243 -2.24 -5.53 -30.17
N LEU A 244 -1.94 -4.60 -31.07
CA LEU A 244 -0.92 -3.56 -30.90
C LEU A 244 -1.29 -2.55 -29.81
N ALA A 245 -2.57 -2.45 -29.44
CA ALA A 245 -3.06 -1.55 -28.40
C ALA A 245 -2.90 -2.12 -26.99
N THR A 246 -2.69 -3.43 -26.83
CA THR A 246 -2.60 -4.07 -25.51
C THR A 246 -1.49 -3.46 -24.65
N LEU A 247 -1.86 -2.98 -23.46
CA LEU A 247 -1.05 -2.30 -22.46
C LEU A 247 -0.33 -1.05 -22.97
N LYS A 248 -0.88 -0.39 -24.00
CA LYS A 248 -0.37 0.88 -24.52
C LYS A 248 -0.86 2.08 -23.72
N PRO A 249 -0.11 3.20 -23.74
CA PRO A 249 -0.59 4.45 -23.17
C PRO A 249 -1.94 4.85 -23.76
N VAL A 250 -2.89 5.13 -22.88
CA VAL A 250 -4.25 5.52 -23.26
C VAL A 250 -4.67 6.73 -22.45
N THR A 251 -5.37 7.63 -23.11
CA THR A 251 -5.96 8.83 -22.51
C THR A 251 -7.42 8.89 -22.89
N ALA A 252 -8.25 9.46 -22.04
CA ALA A 252 -9.67 9.65 -22.33
C ALA A 252 -10.11 11.02 -21.85
N SER A 253 -11.22 11.52 -22.40
CA SER A 253 -11.84 12.77 -21.96
C SER A 253 -12.32 12.72 -20.51
N SER A 254 -12.68 11.54 -20.01
CA SER A 254 -13.12 11.33 -18.62
C SER A 254 -13.09 9.85 -18.23
N SER A 255 -13.42 9.57 -16.96
CA SER A 255 -13.75 8.23 -16.47
C SER A 255 -14.98 8.33 -15.56
N GLU A 256 -15.83 7.30 -15.57
CA GLU A 256 -17.04 7.21 -14.73
C GLU A 256 -16.66 7.15 -13.25
N ASN A 257 -15.62 6.37 -12.90
CA ASN A 257 -15.05 6.23 -11.57
C ASN A 257 -13.68 5.51 -11.63
N GLY A 258 -13.01 5.34 -10.48
CA GLY A 258 -11.69 4.69 -10.39
C GLY A 258 -11.64 3.18 -10.71
N GLY A 259 -12.77 2.54 -11.03
CA GLY A 259 -12.84 1.15 -11.51
C GLY A 259 -13.18 1.02 -12.99
N THR A 260 -13.20 2.14 -13.73
CA THR A 260 -13.59 2.23 -15.16
C THR A 260 -12.64 3.17 -15.95
N GLU A 261 -11.37 3.17 -15.56
CA GLU A 261 -10.34 4.02 -16.12
C GLU A 261 -9.96 3.61 -17.55
N ALA A 262 -9.38 4.53 -18.32
CA ALA A 262 -9.11 4.33 -19.74
C ALA A 262 -8.22 3.11 -20.04
N HIS A 263 -7.28 2.76 -19.14
CA HIS A 263 -6.38 1.61 -19.30
C HIS A 263 -7.10 0.27 -19.39
N GLN A 264 -8.33 0.20 -18.87
CA GLN A 264 -9.15 -1.02 -18.89
C GLN A 264 -9.78 -1.30 -20.26
N ALA A 265 -9.67 -0.39 -21.23
CA ALA A 265 -10.08 -0.66 -22.62
C ALA A 265 -8.93 -1.21 -23.48
N VAL A 266 -7.75 -1.42 -22.90
CA VAL A 266 -6.56 -1.91 -23.60
C VAL A 266 -5.76 -2.90 -22.72
N ASP A 267 -6.37 -3.48 -21.69
CA ASP A 267 -5.69 -4.38 -20.75
C ASP A 267 -5.70 -5.85 -21.21
N GLY A 268 -6.41 -6.15 -22.30
CA GLY A 268 -6.56 -7.48 -22.86
C GLY A 268 -7.57 -8.35 -22.09
N ASN A 269 -8.45 -7.75 -21.30
CA ASN A 269 -9.43 -8.44 -20.46
C ASN A 269 -10.86 -7.98 -20.80
N ASP A 270 -11.63 -8.86 -21.43
CA ASP A 270 -13.01 -8.61 -21.85
C ASP A 270 -14.04 -8.47 -20.71
N LYS A 271 -13.59 -8.46 -19.46
CA LYS A 271 -14.41 -8.28 -18.24
C LYS A 271 -14.21 -6.94 -17.56
N THR A 272 -13.17 -6.20 -17.94
CA THR A 272 -12.90 -4.84 -17.49
C THR A 272 -13.27 -3.87 -18.60
N ARG A 273 -13.57 -2.61 -18.25
CA ARG A 273 -14.06 -1.63 -19.23
C ARG A 273 -13.61 -0.23 -18.88
N TRP A 274 -13.34 0.57 -19.89
CA TRP A 274 -13.44 2.01 -19.73
C TRP A 274 -14.92 2.42 -19.67
N GLY A 275 -15.23 3.40 -18.83
CA GLY A 275 -16.53 4.06 -18.76
C GLY A 275 -16.32 5.56 -18.76
N SER A 276 -17.05 6.32 -19.58
CA SER A 276 -16.96 7.79 -19.58
C SER A 276 -17.90 8.44 -18.57
N ALA A 277 -17.75 9.75 -18.36
CA ALA A 277 -18.80 10.60 -17.82
C ALA A 277 -20.08 10.55 -18.68
N PHE A 278 -21.23 10.87 -18.09
CA PHE A 278 -22.55 10.64 -18.69
C PHE A 278 -22.98 11.85 -19.53
N SER A 279 -22.09 12.28 -20.41
CA SER A 279 -22.29 13.44 -21.29
C SER A 279 -21.74 13.16 -22.68
N ASP A 280 -22.13 14.00 -23.63
CA ASP A 280 -21.72 13.94 -25.02
C ASP A 280 -21.07 15.29 -25.40
N PRO A 281 -19.94 15.30 -26.14
CA PRO A 281 -19.16 14.15 -26.61
C PRO A 281 -18.18 13.60 -25.57
N GLN A 282 -17.68 12.38 -25.79
CA GLN A 282 -16.54 11.80 -25.05
C GLN A 282 -15.61 11.07 -26.02
N TRP A 283 -14.34 10.93 -25.65
CA TRP A 283 -13.35 10.25 -26.46
C TRP A 283 -12.38 9.41 -25.62
N ILE A 284 -11.82 8.39 -26.27
CA ILE A 284 -10.69 7.59 -25.78
C ILE A 284 -9.66 7.46 -26.89
N MET A 285 -8.38 7.61 -26.55
CA MET A 285 -7.26 7.64 -27.47
C MET A 285 -6.13 6.73 -26.99
N VAL A 286 -5.65 5.86 -27.87
CA VAL A 286 -4.50 4.98 -27.66
C VAL A 286 -3.29 5.52 -28.43
N ASP A 287 -2.14 5.64 -27.76
CA ASP A 287 -0.83 5.84 -28.39
C ASP A 287 -0.14 4.48 -28.57
N LEU A 288 0.03 4.01 -29.81
CA LEU A 288 0.67 2.73 -30.10
C LEU A 288 2.21 2.78 -29.90
N GLU A 289 2.76 3.95 -29.56
CA GLU A 289 4.17 4.31 -29.35
C GLU A 289 5.05 4.28 -30.61
N LYS A 290 4.56 3.64 -31.69
CA LYS A 290 5.20 3.60 -33.01
C LYS A 290 4.14 3.77 -34.09
N THR A 291 4.58 4.20 -35.27
CA THR A 291 3.72 4.18 -36.45
C THR A 291 3.63 2.76 -36.99
N TYR A 292 2.42 2.32 -37.31
CA TYR A 292 2.13 1.02 -37.92
C TYR A 292 1.29 1.24 -39.18
N GLY A 293 1.42 0.34 -40.16
CA GLY A 293 0.42 0.15 -41.20
C GLY A 293 -0.76 -0.63 -40.63
N LEU A 294 -1.78 0.07 -40.13
CA LEU A 294 -2.95 -0.53 -39.51
C LEU A 294 -3.86 -1.19 -40.55
N LYS A 295 -4.16 -2.46 -40.33
CA LYS A 295 -5.00 -3.30 -41.19
C LYS A 295 -6.39 -3.54 -40.62
N LYS A 296 -6.55 -3.45 -39.31
CA LYS A 296 -7.83 -3.73 -38.66
C LYS A 296 -7.90 -3.03 -37.31
N VAL A 297 -9.06 -2.48 -36.99
CA VAL A 297 -9.43 -2.01 -35.66
C VAL A 297 -10.67 -2.77 -35.20
N VAL A 298 -10.68 -3.23 -33.96
CA VAL A 298 -11.84 -3.90 -33.34
C VAL A 298 -12.23 -3.12 -32.10
N LEU A 299 -13.51 -2.75 -31.99
CA LEU A 299 -14.08 -2.14 -30.79
C LEU A 299 -15.06 -3.12 -30.17
N ASN A 300 -14.87 -3.46 -28.90
CA ASN A 300 -15.81 -4.27 -28.14
C ASN A 300 -16.60 -3.38 -27.18
N TRP A 301 -17.80 -2.95 -27.60
CA TRP A 301 -18.66 -2.11 -26.79
C TRP A 301 -19.43 -2.91 -25.74
N GLN A 302 -19.59 -2.33 -24.55
CA GLN A 302 -20.54 -2.81 -23.56
C GLN A 302 -21.98 -2.36 -23.93
N ASN A 303 -22.96 -2.66 -23.07
CA ASN A 303 -24.36 -2.23 -23.23
C ASN A 303 -24.52 -0.71 -23.39
N ALA A 304 -23.73 0.12 -22.69
CA ALA A 304 -23.73 1.57 -22.85
C ALA A 304 -22.76 2.02 -23.97
N ALA A 305 -23.05 1.61 -25.20
CA ALA A 305 -22.23 1.89 -26.38
C ALA A 305 -22.38 3.32 -26.93
N ALA A 306 -21.52 3.69 -27.88
CA ALA A 306 -21.78 4.82 -28.75
C ALA A 306 -22.75 4.45 -29.87
N LYS A 307 -23.79 5.27 -30.08
CA LYS A 307 -24.68 5.21 -31.23
C LYS A 307 -24.08 5.97 -32.41
N VAL A 308 -23.63 7.20 -32.17
CA VAL A 308 -22.93 8.02 -33.17
C VAL A 308 -21.50 8.22 -32.69
N TYR A 309 -20.53 7.84 -33.50
CA TYR A 309 -19.12 8.00 -33.21
C TYR A 309 -18.24 8.00 -34.46
N GLU A 310 -17.01 8.46 -34.27
CA GLU A 310 -15.98 8.47 -35.30
C GLU A 310 -14.75 7.71 -34.81
N LEU A 311 -14.20 6.85 -35.66
CA LEU A 311 -12.88 6.27 -35.52
C LEU A 311 -11.90 7.16 -36.28
N GLU A 312 -10.90 7.67 -35.59
CA GLU A 312 -9.93 8.62 -36.10
C GLU A 312 -8.51 8.08 -35.91
N LEU A 313 -7.65 8.35 -36.88
CA LEU A 313 -6.26 7.93 -36.89
C LEU A 313 -5.34 9.15 -37.03
N SER A 314 -4.17 9.10 -36.41
CA SER A 314 -3.17 10.15 -36.50
C SER A 314 -1.74 9.60 -36.43
N ASN A 315 -0.79 10.32 -37.03
CA ASN A 315 0.64 10.04 -36.89
C ASN A 315 1.31 10.88 -35.79
N ASP A 316 0.72 12.02 -35.40
CA ASP A 316 1.32 13.01 -34.51
C ASP A 316 0.46 13.35 -33.28
N GLY A 317 -0.75 12.78 -33.18
CA GLY A 317 -1.70 12.99 -32.08
C GLY A 317 -2.43 14.34 -32.15
N SER A 318 -2.12 15.19 -33.14
CA SER A 318 -2.64 16.55 -33.26
C SER A 318 -3.50 16.73 -34.51
N HIS A 319 -3.10 16.12 -35.63
CA HIS A 319 -3.85 16.12 -36.89
C HIS A 319 -4.51 14.76 -37.08
N TRP A 320 -5.83 14.77 -37.24
CA TRP A 320 -6.64 13.57 -37.25
C TRP A 320 -7.33 13.38 -38.61
N SER A 321 -7.31 12.14 -39.10
CA SER A 321 -8.06 11.71 -40.27
C SER A 321 -9.15 10.72 -39.88
N SER A 322 -10.34 10.92 -40.42
CA SER A 322 -11.46 9.98 -40.28
C SER A 322 -11.12 8.65 -40.93
N ALA A 323 -11.15 7.56 -40.16
CA ALA A 323 -11.09 6.20 -40.69
C ALA A 323 -12.48 5.60 -40.88
N ALA A 324 -13.44 5.93 -40.00
CA ALA A 324 -14.83 5.56 -40.15
C ALA A 324 -15.75 6.50 -39.38
N LYS A 325 -16.94 6.77 -39.94
CA LYS A 325 -18.05 7.44 -39.26
C LYS A 325 -19.19 6.45 -39.09
N VAL A 326 -19.74 6.38 -37.88
CA VAL A 326 -20.81 5.46 -37.52
C VAL A 326 -21.97 6.26 -36.94
N ASP A 327 -23.18 6.01 -37.44
CA ASP A 327 -24.44 6.60 -36.96
C ASP A 327 -25.45 5.56 -36.42
N ASP A 328 -25.11 4.27 -36.56
CA ASP A 328 -25.92 3.10 -36.21
C ASP A 328 -25.26 2.20 -35.14
N GLY A 329 -24.41 2.80 -34.31
CA GLY A 329 -23.65 2.11 -33.27
C GLY A 329 -24.53 1.38 -32.26
N LYS A 330 -24.05 0.23 -31.80
CA LYS A 330 -24.75 -0.69 -30.90
C LYS A 330 -23.75 -1.47 -30.02
N PRO A 331 -24.20 -2.04 -28.89
CA PRO A 331 -23.37 -2.92 -28.06
C PRO A 331 -22.76 -4.09 -28.83
N GLY A 332 -21.65 -4.60 -28.31
CA GLY A 332 -20.92 -5.73 -28.87
C GLY A 332 -19.76 -5.32 -29.78
N VAL A 333 -19.23 -6.32 -30.48
CA VAL A 333 -18.03 -6.18 -31.30
C VAL A 333 -18.36 -5.52 -32.64
N ARG A 334 -17.61 -4.46 -32.98
CA ARG A 334 -17.54 -3.92 -34.33
C ARG A 334 -16.11 -3.96 -34.84
N THR A 335 -15.93 -4.44 -36.07
CA THR A 335 -14.63 -4.50 -36.76
C THR A 335 -14.60 -3.49 -37.89
N PHE A 336 -13.46 -2.82 -38.06
CA PHE A 336 -13.14 -1.92 -39.15
C PHE A 336 -11.91 -2.47 -39.87
N ASP A 337 -12.08 -2.90 -41.12
CA ASP A 337 -10.98 -3.27 -41.98
C ASP A 337 -10.34 -2.02 -42.58
N LEU A 338 -9.01 -1.96 -42.52
CA LEU A 338 -8.21 -0.84 -42.98
C LEU A 338 -7.21 -1.33 -44.03
N ASN A 339 -6.95 -0.50 -45.04
CA ASN A 339 -6.01 -0.83 -46.12
C ASN A 339 -4.57 -0.43 -45.78
N SER A 340 -4.04 -0.93 -44.64
CA SER A 340 -2.69 -0.59 -44.13
C SER A 340 -2.45 0.91 -43.95
N VAL A 341 -3.39 1.59 -43.29
CA VAL A 341 -3.32 3.04 -43.05
C VAL A 341 -2.23 3.33 -42.01
N LYS A 342 -1.28 4.23 -42.34
CA LYS A 342 -0.21 4.61 -41.42
C LYS A 342 -0.74 5.46 -40.27
N ALA A 343 -0.62 4.96 -39.05
CA ALA A 343 -1.00 5.68 -37.84
C ALA A 343 -0.16 5.23 -36.64
N ARG A 344 0.05 6.16 -35.70
CA ARG A 344 0.57 5.90 -34.35
C ARG A 344 -0.52 6.02 -33.29
N TYR A 345 -1.47 6.92 -33.49
CA TYR A 345 -2.56 7.17 -32.57
C TYR A 345 -3.88 6.73 -33.18
N LEU A 346 -4.74 6.19 -32.33
CA LEU A 346 -6.12 5.82 -32.63
C LEU A 346 -7.03 6.50 -31.62
N ARG A 347 -8.08 7.16 -32.07
CA ARG A 347 -9.09 7.80 -31.21
C ARG A 347 -10.48 7.34 -31.61
N VAL A 348 -11.33 7.10 -30.62
CA VAL A 348 -12.76 6.87 -30.80
C VAL A 348 -13.50 8.02 -30.13
N THR A 349 -14.23 8.81 -30.91
CA THR A 349 -14.98 9.99 -30.44
C THR A 349 -16.47 9.71 -30.55
N GLY A 350 -17.16 9.52 -29.43
CA GLY A 350 -18.60 9.37 -29.35
C GLY A 350 -19.33 10.71 -29.21
N THR A 351 -20.39 10.91 -30.00
CA THR A 351 -21.22 12.13 -29.99
C THR A 351 -22.69 11.87 -29.67
N GLN A 352 -23.13 10.60 -29.68
CA GLN A 352 -24.43 10.20 -29.17
C GLN A 352 -24.36 8.82 -28.50
N ARG A 353 -24.86 8.70 -27.27
CA ARG A 353 -24.92 7.43 -26.50
C ARG A 353 -26.14 6.59 -26.88
N THR A 354 -26.03 5.26 -26.75
CA THR A 354 -27.17 4.34 -26.91
C THR A 354 -28.11 4.31 -25.70
N THR A 355 -27.65 4.78 -24.54
CA THR A 355 -28.38 4.78 -23.27
C THR A 355 -28.19 6.10 -22.51
N GLY A 356 -28.80 6.24 -21.33
CA GLY A 356 -28.55 7.37 -20.43
C GLY A 356 -27.21 7.33 -19.68
N TYR A 357 -26.51 6.20 -19.70
CA TYR A 357 -25.18 6.02 -19.08
C TYR A 357 -24.05 6.53 -19.99
N GLY A 358 -22.83 6.67 -19.46
CA GLY A 358 -21.63 7.03 -20.25
C GLY A 358 -21.22 5.95 -21.25
N TYR A 359 -20.39 6.32 -22.22
CA TYR A 359 -19.80 5.38 -23.18
C TYR A 359 -18.96 4.32 -22.47
N SER A 360 -19.05 3.08 -22.94
CA SER A 360 -18.50 1.94 -22.24
C SER A 360 -17.87 0.95 -23.22
N LEU A 361 -16.54 0.77 -23.13
CA LEU A 361 -15.75 -0.11 -24.01
C LEU A 361 -15.03 -1.14 -23.17
N TYR A 362 -15.23 -2.42 -23.51
CA TYR A 362 -14.46 -3.52 -22.96
C TYR A 362 -13.03 -3.52 -23.53
N GLU A 363 -12.89 -3.41 -24.85
CA GLU A 363 -11.58 -3.48 -25.49
C GLU A 363 -11.52 -2.64 -26.78
N ILE A 364 -10.34 -2.08 -27.04
CA ILE A 364 -9.91 -1.45 -28.28
C ILE A 364 -8.72 -2.25 -28.79
N GLU A 365 -8.87 -2.86 -29.95
CA GLU A 365 -7.82 -3.65 -30.56
C GLU A 365 -7.37 -3.04 -31.88
N ALA A 366 -6.06 -2.99 -32.11
CA ALA A 366 -5.46 -2.54 -33.37
C ALA A 366 -4.51 -3.62 -33.88
N TYR A 367 -4.61 -3.95 -35.17
CA TYR A 367 -3.76 -4.95 -35.81
C TYR A 367 -3.10 -4.36 -37.05
N GLY A 368 -1.83 -4.69 -37.26
CA GLY A 368 -1.02 -4.15 -38.34
C GLY A 368 0.43 -4.58 -38.24
N THR A 369 1.28 -3.98 -39.05
CA THR A 369 2.73 -4.24 -39.04
C THR A 369 3.50 -2.92 -38.98
N PRO A 370 4.70 -2.89 -38.36
CA PRO A 370 5.57 -1.72 -38.38
C PRO A 370 5.88 -1.21 -39.80
#